data_AF-A0A2S6ITU1-F1
#
_entry.id   AF-A0A2S6ITU1-F1
#
_cell.length_a   1.000
_cell.length_b   1.000
_cell.length_c   1.000
_cell.angle_alpha   90.00
_cell.angle_beta   90.00
_cell.angle_gamma   90.00
#
_symmetry.space_group_name_H-M   'P 1'
#
loop_
_entity.id
_entity.type
_entity.pdbx_description
1 polymer ?
#
loop_
_entity_poly.entity_id
_entity_poly.type
_entity_poly.pdbx_seq_one_letter_code
_entity_poly.pdbx_strand_id
1 'polypeptide(L)'
;MRKHPRHPGTRRRSAPVAAVTAAAAVTAALLTVPAATASAVPLDPGASLRFDFGPGALASGHTRVDRGTAFSSSTGFGFADTTKVTSTDRGGSDPLRADFATPRDTTFSVEVPSADYTVSLVAGDRAGATDVAVRAESVLKVPAASRAAGQFLETSFDVAVVDGRLDLEFSGATPNVNAVVLTRQAPRTAGAKPTVYIAGDSTVQTYNAGWKPEAGWGQMLPHSFTTGVAFSNHAIGGRSSKSFLVEGRLDTVLRALRPGDYFYVQFGHNDATVSRPERYVTPEQYKEYLQRYVDGARQRGATPVLVTPVGRRSYDPATGRFNDSFGSYTRAMKEIGAQLGATVLDLGAASRAYYEGVGPEGTKNVFLHTPPGAYPAWVNGVQDDTHFQEYGAVQIARLLASLTRSAGLPLAQHLRTATPPAAARRFDFGPVGSPAMTGYAAVTRADLYSTARGFGFVSTTGMIDRDRGEATDPLRRDFVACFGCTYEFRADVPNGTYTVRTVHGDALGSARTSVRIEGVDRGAAAAAHGTTVEKTVTGVVVSDGRLDVVLSGATAHLNGLEVVPAG
;
A
#
# COMPACT_ATOMS: atom_id res chain seq x y z
N MET A 1 -64.91 4.03 -29.15
CA MET A 1 -66.08 3.13 -28.98
C MET A 1 -65.88 2.25 -27.74
N ARG A 2 -66.96 1.98 -26.97
CA ARG A 2 -67.20 0.87 -25.99
C ARG A 2 -66.00 0.32 -25.18
N LYS A 3 -65.89 0.54 -23.85
CA LYS A 3 -66.70 0.04 -22.67
C LYS A 3 -66.15 -1.26 -22.03
N HIS A 4 -65.78 -1.21 -20.74
CA HIS A 4 -65.64 -2.35 -19.81
C HIS A 4 -66.98 -3.06 -19.53
N PRO A 5 -66.96 -4.32 -19.02
CA PRO A 5 -67.27 -4.60 -17.59
C PRO A 5 -66.45 -5.78 -16.96
N ARG A 6 -65.96 -5.70 -15.71
CA ARG A 6 -66.50 -6.11 -14.37
C ARG A 6 -66.23 -7.57 -13.87
N HIS A 7 -65.62 -7.64 -12.67
CA HIS A 7 -65.69 -8.56 -11.48
C HIS A 7 -66.86 -9.58 -11.31
N PRO A 8 -66.89 -10.49 -10.28
CA PRO A 8 -66.08 -10.69 -9.03
C PRO A 8 -65.55 -12.15 -8.83
N GLY A 9 -65.00 -12.64 -7.68
CA GLY A 9 -64.54 -12.05 -6.40
C GLY A 9 -64.79 -12.91 -5.11
N THR A 10 -64.06 -12.64 -4.00
CA THR A 10 -64.17 -13.22 -2.61
C THR A 10 -63.51 -14.61 -2.35
N ARG A 11 -63.01 -15.00 -1.15
CA ARG A 11 -63.34 -14.66 0.27
C ARG A 11 -62.16 -14.72 1.28
N ARG A 12 -62.29 -13.91 2.37
CA ARG A 12 -61.90 -14.09 3.81
C ARG A 12 -60.42 -14.39 4.17
N ARG A 13 -59.72 -13.60 5.00
CA ARG A 13 -59.88 -13.24 6.45
C ARG A 13 -59.54 -14.37 7.46
N SER A 14 -58.39 -14.24 8.12
CA SER A 14 -58.16 -14.52 9.56
C SER A 14 -56.85 -13.88 10.04
N ALA A 15 -56.74 -13.62 11.34
CA ALA A 15 -55.70 -12.81 11.99
C ALA A 15 -54.52 -13.66 12.53
N PRO A 16 -53.47 -13.09 13.18
CA PRO A 16 -52.18 -13.76 13.36
C PRO A 16 -52.19 -14.80 14.49
N VAL A 17 -51.29 -15.78 14.38
CA VAL A 17 -50.91 -16.68 15.48
C VAL A 17 -49.42 -16.51 15.73
N ALA A 18 -49.08 -16.06 16.93
CA ALA A 18 -47.71 -16.12 17.42
C ALA A 18 -47.38 -17.58 17.79
N ALA A 19 -46.34 -18.14 17.17
CA ALA A 19 -45.78 -19.42 17.57
C ALA A 19 -44.38 -19.18 18.14
N VAL A 20 -44.26 -19.23 19.47
CA VAL A 20 -42.98 -19.35 20.15
C VAL A 20 -42.48 -20.77 19.91
N THR A 21 -41.32 -20.92 19.28
CA THR A 21 -40.57 -22.18 19.25
C THR A 21 -39.17 -21.94 19.80
N ALA A 22 -38.74 -22.85 20.68
CA ALA A 22 -37.56 -22.65 21.50
C ALA A 22 -36.26 -22.70 20.69
N ALA A 23 -35.32 -21.83 21.03
CA ALA A 23 -33.95 -21.93 20.55
C ALA A 23 -33.27 -23.16 21.18
N ALA A 24 -33.20 -24.26 20.42
CA ALA A 24 -32.31 -25.37 20.75
C ALA A 24 -30.87 -24.91 20.50
N ALA A 25 -30.14 -24.60 21.58
CA ALA A 25 -28.72 -24.28 21.51
C ALA A 25 -27.93 -25.53 21.10
N VAL A 26 -27.68 -25.69 19.80
CA VAL A 26 -26.67 -26.64 19.30
C VAL A 26 -25.31 -26.02 19.61
N THR A 27 -24.73 -26.40 20.75
CA THR A 27 -23.32 -26.20 21.02
C THR A 27 -22.52 -26.98 19.97
N ALA A 28 -22.12 -26.29 18.90
CA ALA A 28 -21.13 -26.79 17.97
C ALA A 28 -19.79 -26.91 18.73
N ALA A 29 -19.56 -28.08 19.33
CA ALA A 29 -18.25 -28.47 19.77
C ALA A 29 -17.35 -28.53 18.53
N LEU A 30 -16.62 -27.44 18.30
CA LEU A 30 -15.51 -27.40 17.35
C LEU A 30 -14.49 -28.44 17.83
N LEU A 31 -14.60 -29.64 17.27
CA LEU A 31 -13.49 -30.59 17.22
C LEU A 31 -12.37 -29.88 16.47
N THR A 32 -11.47 -29.26 17.23
CA THR A 32 -10.17 -28.86 16.75
C THR A 32 -9.41 -30.14 16.41
N VAL A 33 -9.63 -30.62 15.19
CA VAL A 33 -8.71 -31.54 14.55
C VAL A 33 -7.38 -30.78 14.51
N PRO A 34 -6.34 -31.22 15.24
CA PRO A 34 -5.03 -30.60 15.07
C PRO A 34 -4.68 -30.79 13.60
N ALA A 35 -4.24 -29.71 12.93
CA ALA A 35 -3.73 -29.82 11.58
C ALA A 35 -2.62 -30.88 11.63
N ALA A 36 -2.88 -32.04 11.02
CA ALA A 36 -1.93 -33.12 10.99
C ALA A 36 -0.72 -32.57 10.25
N THR A 37 0.36 -32.30 11.00
CA THR A 37 1.63 -31.93 10.40
C THR A 37 2.07 -33.14 9.61
N ALA A 38 1.85 -33.08 8.29
CA ALA A 38 2.47 -34.00 7.35
C ALA A 38 3.95 -34.03 7.72
N SER A 39 4.46 -35.22 8.04
CA SER A 39 5.81 -35.38 8.59
C SER A 39 6.80 -35.11 7.47
N ALA A 40 7.12 -33.83 7.25
CA ALA A 40 7.96 -33.38 6.15
C ALA A 40 9.25 -34.18 6.13
N VAL A 41 9.60 -34.70 4.94
CA VAL A 41 10.82 -35.49 4.71
C VAL A 41 12.02 -34.74 5.30
N PRO A 42 12.72 -35.28 6.31
CA PRO A 42 13.86 -34.59 6.89
C PRO A 42 14.95 -34.40 5.82
N LEU A 43 15.30 -33.16 5.54
CA LEU A 43 16.33 -32.81 4.58
C LEU A 43 17.20 -31.70 5.17
N ASP A 44 18.44 -32.03 5.51
CA ASP A 44 19.36 -31.08 6.15
C ASP A 44 19.76 -29.93 5.21
N PRO A 45 20.11 -28.74 5.74
CA PRO A 45 20.64 -27.66 4.91
C PRO A 45 21.89 -28.10 4.14
N GLY A 46 21.92 -27.83 2.83
CA GLY A 46 22.97 -28.29 1.92
C GLY A 46 22.77 -29.71 1.37
N ALA A 47 21.85 -30.51 1.91
CA ALA A 47 21.51 -31.81 1.34
C ALA A 47 20.69 -31.66 0.05
N SER A 48 20.79 -32.65 -0.84
CA SER A 48 20.10 -32.66 -2.13
C SER A 48 19.20 -33.90 -2.30
N LEU A 49 17.99 -33.70 -2.80
CA LEU A 49 17.22 -34.75 -3.46
C LEU A 49 17.59 -34.76 -4.95
N ARG A 50 17.74 -35.95 -5.53
CA ARG A 50 18.31 -36.15 -6.87
C ARG A 50 17.41 -37.10 -7.64
N PHE A 51 16.83 -36.63 -8.73
CA PHE A 51 15.88 -37.37 -9.55
C PHE A 51 16.44 -37.54 -10.96
N ASP A 52 16.45 -38.78 -11.42
CA ASP A 52 16.90 -39.21 -12.75
C ASP A 52 15.68 -39.69 -13.53
N PHE A 53 15.35 -38.99 -14.60
CA PHE A 53 14.07 -39.10 -15.29
C PHE A 53 14.19 -40.01 -16.51
N GLY A 54 13.49 -41.15 -16.49
CA GLY A 54 13.44 -42.09 -17.60
C GLY A 54 13.55 -43.57 -17.19
N PRO A 55 13.52 -44.49 -18.15
CA PRO A 55 13.50 -45.93 -17.90
C PRO A 55 14.87 -46.62 -18.06
N GLY A 56 15.93 -45.87 -18.39
CA GLY A 56 17.27 -46.35 -18.75
C GLY A 56 18.16 -46.66 -17.54
N ALA A 57 19.48 -46.59 -17.71
CA ALA A 57 20.43 -46.84 -16.62
C ALA A 57 20.33 -45.75 -15.54
N LEU A 58 20.13 -46.14 -14.27
CA LEU A 58 19.98 -45.18 -13.17
C LEU A 58 21.33 -44.55 -12.79
N ALA A 59 21.39 -43.22 -12.77
CA ALA A 59 22.52 -42.45 -12.28
C ALA A 59 22.79 -42.72 -10.79
N SER A 60 24.07 -42.90 -10.43
CA SER A 60 24.47 -43.16 -9.04
C SER A 60 23.99 -42.02 -8.11
N GLY A 61 23.42 -42.40 -6.96
CA GLY A 61 22.88 -41.46 -5.98
C GLY A 61 21.62 -40.69 -6.41
N HIS A 62 20.96 -41.10 -7.50
CA HIS A 62 19.67 -40.55 -7.92
C HIS A 62 18.54 -41.56 -7.69
N THR A 63 17.31 -41.03 -7.60
CA THR A 63 16.06 -41.78 -7.55
C THR A 63 15.42 -41.75 -8.93
N ARG A 64 15.00 -42.91 -9.46
CA ARG A 64 14.31 -42.99 -10.75
C ARG A 64 12.96 -42.27 -10.71
N VAL A 65 12.65 -41.54 -11.77
CA VAL A 65 11.33 -41.00 -12.08
C VAL A 65 10.96 -41.32 -13.52
N ASP A 66 9.99 -42.19 -13.74
CA ASP A 66 9.53 -42.57 -15.08
C ASP A 66 8.02 -42.35 -15.26
N ARG A 67 7.49 -42.72 -16.43
CA ARG A 67 6.05 -42.63 -16.75
C ARG A 67 5.13 -43.39 -15.78
N GLY A 68 5.65 -44.33 -14.98
CA GLY A 68 4.90 -45.07 -13.96
C GLY A 68 4.93 -44.41 -12.58
N THR A 69 5.76 -43.39 -12.39
CA THR A 69 6.04 -42.77 -11.09
C THR A 69 4.95 -41.76 -10.71
N ALA A 70 3.80 -42.27 -10.25
CA ALA A 70 2.72 -41.47 -9.71
C ALA A 70 3.08 -40.88 -8.34
N PHE A 71 2.57 -39.69 -8.02
CA PHE A 71 2.74 -39.08 -6.72
C PHE A 71 2.08 -39.93 -5.61
N SER A 72 2.83 -40.18 -4.54
CA SER A 72 2.32 -40.81 -3.32
C SER A 72 2.94 -40.13 -2.09
N SER A 73 2.15 -39.91 -1.04
CA SER A 73 2.64 -39.43 0.26
C SER A 73 3.52 -40.47 0.99
N SER A 74 3.56 -41.73 0.52
CA SER A 74 4.49 -42.74 1.04
C SER A 74 5.89 -42.64 0.44
N THR A 75 6.02 -42.12 -0.79
CA THR A 75 7.31 -41.87 -1.45
C THR A 75 7.74 -40.41 -1.31
N GLY A 76 6.79 -39.50 -1.11
CA GLY A 76 7.01 -38.06 -1.04
C GLY A 76 7.27 -37.42 -2.41
N PHE A 77 7.10 -38.12 -3.53
CA PHE A 77 7.28 -37.54 -4.87
C PHE A 77 6.55 -38.31 -5.97
N GLY A 78 6.39 -37.66 -7.13
CA GLY A 78 5.91 -38.26 -8.38
C GLY A 78 5.04 -37.32 -9.21
N PHE A 79 4.50 -37.82 -10.31
CA PHE A 79 3.58 -37.07 -11.18
C PHE A 79 2.13 -37.15 -10.67
N ALA A 80 1.41 -36.02 -10.73
CA ALA A 80 -0.01 -35.95 -10.38
C ALA A 80 -0.90 -36.76 -11.34
N ASP A 81 -0.53 -36.83 -12.62
CA ASP A 81 -1.18 -37.63 -13.66
C ASP A 81 -0.11 -38.27 -14.56
N THR A 82 0.10 -39.57 -14.39
CA THR A 82 1.06 -40.38 -15.16
C THR A 82 0.59 -40.70 -16.57
N THR A 83 -0.70 -40.58 -16.88
CA THR A 83 -1.23 -40.89 -18.22
C THR A 83 -0.74 -39.90 -19.28
N LYS A 84 -0.30 -38.72 -18.84
CA LYS A 84 0.27 -37.65 -19.66
C LYS A 84 1.80 -37.60 -19.67
N VAL A 85 2.46 -38.68 -19.23
CA VAL A 85 3.92 -38.80 -19.20
C VAL A 85 4.36 -39.94 -20.12
N THR A 86 5.26 -39.64 -21.06
CA THR A 86 6.03 -40.66 -21.77
C THR A 86 7.45 -40.74 -21.21
N SER A 87 8.13 -41.86 -21.37
CA SER A 87 9.56 -41.99 -21.06
C SER A 87 10.28 -42.69 -22.19
N THR A 88 11.50 -42.23 -22.50
CA THR A 88 12.30 -42.72 -23.62
C THR A 88 13.72 -42.97 -23.14
N ASP A 89 14.28 -44.13 -23.49
CA ASP A 89 15.71 -44.41 -23.36
C ASP A 89 16.36 -44.36 -24.76
N ARG A 90 17.47 -43.62 -24.88
CA ARG A 90 18.32 -43.54 -26.08
C ARG A 90 19.62 -44.34 -25.91
N GLY A 91 19.89 -44.86 -24.72
CA GLY A 91 21.10 -45.57 -24.35
C GLY A 91 22.37 -44.69 -24.36
N GLY A 92 23.47 -45.26 -23.88
CA GLY A 92 24.81 -44.65 -23.88
C GLY A 92 25.45 -44.63 -22.49
N SER A 93 26.64 -44.02 -22.40
CA SER A 93 27.53 -44.12 -21.21
C SER A 93 27.27 -43.12 -20.09
N ASP A 94 26.50 -42.05 -20.37
CA ASP A 94 26.10 -41.04 -19.39
C ASP A 94 24.59 -41.18 -19.11
N PRO A 95 24.20 -41.74 -17.95
CA PRO A 95 22.81 -41.89 -17.49
C PRO A 95 21.99 -40.62 -17.61
N LEU A 96 22.46 -39.49 -17.05
CA LEU A 96 21.72 -38.22 -16.94
C LEU A 96 21.43 -37.54 -18.29
N ARG A 97 21.84 -38.17 -19.40
CA ARG A 97 21.60 -37.74 -20.78
C ARG A 97 21.24 -38.92 -21.71
N ALA A 98 21.08 -40.14 -21.18
CA ALA A 98 20.71 -41.34 -21.94
C ALA A 98 19.19 -41.43 -22.11
N ASP A 99 18.44 -41.13 -21.06
CA ASP A 99 16.99 -41.20 -21.02
C ASP A 99 16.33 -39.91 -20.52
N PHE A 100 15.00 -39.83 -20.70
CA PHE A 100 14.16 -38.71 -20.27
C PHE A 100 12.72 -39.14 -20.01
N ALA A 101 12.01 -38.33 -19.23
CA ALA A 101 10.55 -38.27 -19.23
C ALA A 101 10.05 -37.03 -20.00
N THR A 102 8.89 -37.15 -20.65
CA THR A 102 8.21 -36.04 -21.34
C THR A 102 6.81 -35.87 -20.75
N PRO A 103 6.66 -35.15 -19.63
CA PRO A 103 5.37 -34.78 -19.06
C PRO A 103 4.65 -33.71 -19.89
N ARG A 104 3.31 -33.76 -19.93
CA ARG A 104 2.45 -32.72 -20.52
C ARG A 104 1.26 -32.47 -19.59
N ASP A 105 0.87 -31.21 -19.36
CA ASP A 105 -0.32 -30.85 -18.57
C ASP A 105 -0.49 -31.63 -17.24
N THR A 106 0.65 -31.86 -16.56
CA THR A 106 0.80 -32.64 -15.34
C THR A 106 1.95 -32.07 -14.52
N THR A 107 1.83 -32.12 -13.20
CA THR A 107 2.80 -31.58 -12.24
C THR A 107 3.66 -32.73 -11.71
N PHE A 108 4.97 -32.51 -11.62
CA PHE A 108 5.86 -33.33 -10.79
C PHE A 108 6.01 -32.67 -9.43
N SER A 109 5.61 -33.37 -8.37
CA SER A 109 5.59 -32.85 -7.01
C SER A 109 6.63 -33.56 -6.14
N VAL A 110 7.23 -32.84 -5.19
CA VAL A 110 8.17 -33.38 -4.20
C VAL A 110 7.87 -32.78 -2.81
N GLU A 111 7.53 -33.60 -1.83
CA GLU A 111 7.38 -33.20 -0.43
C GLU A 111 8.77 -32.86 0.16
N VAL A 112 8.93 -31.61 0.60
CA VAL A 112 10.19 -31.08 1.14
C VAL A 112 9.91 -30.07 2.25
N PRO A 113 10.78 -29.93 3.27
CA PRO A 113 10.59 -28.91 4.31
C PRO A 113 10.50 -27.50 3.71
N SER A 114 9.56 -26.68 4.18
CA SER A 114 9.41 -25.28 3.74
C SER A 114 10.70 -24.50 4.01
N ALA A 115 11.41 -24.16 2.93
CA ALA A 115 12.71 -23.53 2.94
C ALA A 115 12.99 -22.93 1.55
N ASP A 116 14.17 -22.34 1.36
CA ASP A 116 14.65 -21.96 0.05
C ASP A 116 15.48 -23.09 -0.56
N TYR A 117 15.31 -23.31 -1.86
CA TYR A 117 15.95 -24.39 -2.62
C TYR A 117 16.59 -23.83 -3.88
N THR A 118 17.73 -24.40 -4.27
CA THR A 118 18.25 -24.29 -5.64
C THR A 118 17.87 -25.56 -6.39
N VAL A 119 17.14 -25.41 -7.49
CA VAL A 119 16.71 -26.50 -8.38
C VAL A 119 17.58 -26.47 -9.63
N SER A 120 18.37 -27.51 -9.84
CA SER A 120 19.13 -27.73 -11.08
C SER A 120 18.37 -28.67 -12.01
N LEU A 121 18.37 -28.37 -13.30
CA LEU A 121 17.62 -29.07 -14.35
C LEU A 121 18.55 -29.47 -15.50
N VAL A 122 18.41 -30.72 -15.97
CA VAL A 122 18.92 -31.19 -17.27
C VAL A 122 17.71 -31.58 -18.13
N ALA A 123 17.63 -31.04 -19.34
CA ALA A 123 16.56 -31.32 -20.29
C ALA A 123 17.07 -31.38 -21.74
N GLY A 124 16.87 -32.49 -22.45
CA GLY A 124 17.38 -32.75 -23.79
C GLY A 124 17.08 -34.17 -24.29
N ASP A 125 17.31 -34.38 -25.59
CA ASP A 125 17.20 -35.68 -26.25
C ASP A 125 18.36 -35.80 -27.27
N ARG A 126 19.05 -36.94 -27.27
CA ARG A 126 20.15 -37.21 -28.20
C ARG A 126 19.71 -37.34 -29.66
N ALA A 127 18.46 -37.77 -29.91
CA ALA A 127 17.94 -38.07 -31.24
C ALA A 127 16.79 -37.15 -31.69
N GLY A 128 16.25 -36.31 -30.80
CA GLY A 128 15.09 -35.45 -31.07
C GLY A 128 15.28 -34.04 -30.51
N ALA A 129 14.52 -33.08 -31.03
CA ALA A 129 14.51 -31.73 -30.48
C ALA A 129 13.78 -31.70 -29.13
N THR A 130 14.27 -30.87 -28.21
CA THR A 130 13.66 -30.63 -26.89
C THR A 130 13.20 -29.17 -26.84
N ASP A 131 11.98 -28.94 -26.38
CA ASP A 131 11.43 -27.60 -26.18
C ASP A 131 10.72 -27.56 -24.83
N VAL A 132 11.30 -26.80 -23.89
CA VAL A 132 10.93 -26.84 -22.48
C VAL A 132 10.85 -25.44 -21.86
N ALA A 133 9.82 -25.23 -21.05
CA ALA A 133 9.68 -24.15 -20.07
C ALA A 133 9.27 -24.77 -18.73
N VAL A 134 9.72 -24.19 -17.62
CA VAL A 134 9.46 -24.72 -16.27
C VAL A 134 8.85 -23.65 -15.38
N ARG A 135 7.71 -23.97 -14.78
CA ARG A 135 7.18 -23.27 -13.61
C ARG A 135 7.51 -24.06 -12.35
N ALA A 136 7.83 -23.33 -11.28
CA ALA A 136 7.90 -23.86 -9.93
C ALA A 136 7.03 -22.98 -9.04
N GLU A 137 6.18 -23.55 -8.19
CA GLU A 137 5.24 -22.77 -7.35
C GLU A 137 4.34 -21.83 -8.18
N SER A 138 3.89 -22.31 -9.35
CA SER A 138 3.21 -21.54 -10.42
C SER A 138 4.01 -20.36 -11.02
N VAL A 139 5.21 -20.05 -10.53
CA VAL A 139 6.09 -18.99 -11.05
C VAL A 139 6.90 -19.51 -12.23
N LEU A 140 6.94 -18.77 -13.34
CA LEU A 140 7.84 -19.11 -14.46
C LEU A 140 9.30 -18.91 -14.05
N LYS A 141 10.07 -19.99 -13.96
CA LYS A 141 11.48 -19.98 -13.54
C LYS A 141 12.43 -20.17 -14.73
N VAL A 142 12.03 -21.03 -15.68
CA VAL A 142 12.76 -21.27 -16.93
C VAL A 142 11.84 -20.88 -18.08
N PRO A 143 12.09 -19.78 -18.80
CA PRO A 143 11.38 -19.43 -20.03
C PRO A 143 11.51 -20.52 -21.10
N ALA A 144 10.63 -20.52 -22.08
CA ALA A 144 10.68 -21.48 -23.19
C ALA A 144 12.03 -21.46 -23.90
N ALA A 145 12.69 -22.63 -23.93
CA ALA A 145 14.01 -22.82 -24.49
C ALA A 145 14.05 -24.10 -25.32
N SER A 146 14.29 -23.94 -26.62
CA SER A 146 14.45 -25.06 -27.55
C SER A 146 15.92 -25.49 -27.67
N ARG A 147 16.16 -26.78 -27.88
CA ARG A 147 17.45 -27.43 -28.09
C ARG A 147 17.33 -28.40 -29.26
N ALA A 148 18.31 -28.38 -30.16
CA ALA A 148 18.38 -29.33 -31.25
C ALA A 148 18.72 -30.74 -30.73
N ALA A 149 18.51 -31.77 -31.55
CA ALA A 149 18.93 -33.13 -31.22
C ALA A 149 20.42 -33.17 -30.85
N GLY A 150 20.75 -33.86 -29.75
CA GLY A 150 22.11 -33.93 -29.21
C GLY A 150 22.49 -32.77 -28.28
N GLN A 151 21.65 -31.74 -28.14
CA GLN A 151 21.87 -30.61 -27.24
C GLN A 151 20.98 -30.71 -25.99
N PHE A 152 21.52 -30.20 -24.87
CA PHE A 152 20.85 -30.19 -23.58
C PHE A 152 20.72 -28.76 -23.06
N LEU A 153 19.63 -28.48 -22.36
CA LEU A 153 19.48 -27.35 -21.46
C LEU A 153 19.97 -27.79 -20.09
N GLU A 154 21.01 -27.12 -19.60
CA GLU A 154 21.50 -27.24 -18.24
C GLU A 154 21.35 -25.88 -17.58
N THR A 155 20.55 -25.81 -16.52
CA THR A 155 20.22 -24.54 -15.85
C THR A 155 19.91 -24.77 -14.37
N SER A 156 19.91 -23.71 -13.59
CA SER A 156 19.45 -23.73 -12.21
C SER A 156 18.68 -22.47 -11.86
N PHE A 157 17.72 -22.60 -10.95
CA PHE A 157 16.96 -21.49 -10.41
C PHE A 157 16.70 -21.69 -8.92
N ASP A 158 16.57 -20.59 -8.18
CA ASP A 158 16.16 -20.64 -6.78
C ASP A 158 14.65 -20.56 -6.64
N VAL A 159 14.08 -21.21 -5.62
CA VAL A 159 12.66 -21.19 -5.29
C VAL A 159 12.42 -21.19 -3.79
N ALA A 160 11.45 -20.40 -3.33
CA ALA A 160 10.94 -20.40 -1.96
C ALA A 160 9.76 -21.37 -1.83
N VAL A 161 9.97 -22.53 -1.20
CA VAL A 161 8.89 -23.44 -0.81
C VAL A 161 8.25 -22.95 0.50
N VAL A 162 6.92 -23.07 0.59
CA VAL A 162 6.13 -22.54 1.72
C VAL A 162 5.18 -23.57 2.33
N ASP A 163 4.53 -24.42 1.54
CA ASP A 163 3.47 -25.35 1.99
C ASP A 163 3.95 -26.80 2.22
N GLY A 164 5.26 -27.03 2.20
CA GLY A 164 5.86 -28.35 2.43
C GLY A 164 5.99 -29.21 1.16
N ARG A 165 5.74 -28.64 -0.02
CA ARG A 165 5.90 -29.32 -1.31
C ARG A 165 6.52 -28.38 -2.35
N LEU A 166 7.36 -28.91 -3.22
CA LEU A 166 7.76 -28.26 -4.46
C LEU A 166 6.92 -28.83 -5.61
N ASP A 167 6.20 -27.97 -6.31
CA ASP A 167 5.43 -28.33 -7.51
C ASP A 167 6.12 -27.79 -8.76
N LEU A 168 6.54 -28.70 -9.65
CA LEU A 168 7.16 -28.40 -10.95
C LEU A 168 6.21 -28.72 -12.10
N GLU A 169 5.86 -27.69 -12.88
CA GLU A 169 5.10 -27.82 -14.13
C GLU A 169 6.06 -27.66 -15.31
N PHE A 170 6.11 -28.66 -16.18
CA PHE A 170 6.89 -28.64 -17.42
C PHE A 170 5.96 -28.41 -18.61
N SER A 171 6.36 -27.53 -19.52
CA SER A 171 5.58 -27.13 -20.69
C SER A 171 6.49 -26.89 -21.90
N GLY A 172 5.92 -26.74 -23.09
CA GLY A 172 6.67 -26.66 -24.36
C GLY A 172 6.27 -27.78 -25.33
N ALA A 173 6.81 -27.75 -26.55
CA ALA A 173 6.45 -28.73 -27.59
C ALA A 173 6.96 -30.14 -27.26
N THR A 174 8.16 -30.27 -26.68
CA THR A 174 8.79 -31.55 -26.30
C THR A 174 9.63 -31.37 -25.02
N PRO A 175 8.98 -31.27 -23.84
CA PRO A 175 9.67 -31.03 -22.57
C PRO A 175 10.35 -32.32 -22.05
N ASN A 176 11.43 -32.73 -22.71
CA ASN A 176 12.21 -33.91 -22.37
C ASN A 176 13.11 -33.59 -21.17
N VAL A 177 12.69 -34.00 -19.97
CA VAL A 177 13.43 -33.81 -18.71
C VAL A 177 14.27 -35.05 -18.44
N ASN A 178 15.59 -34.88 -18.26
CA ASN A 178 16.51 -35.97 -17.92
C ASN A 178 16.82 -36.01 -16.43
N ALA A 179 16.98 -34.86 -15.77
CA ALA A 179 17.35 -34.83 -14.36
C ALA A 179 16.87 -33.57 -13.64
N VAL A 180 16.50 -33.73 -12.36
CA VAL A 180 16.22 -32.60 -11.46
C VAL A 180 16.93 -32.84 -10.13
N VAL A 181 17.67 -31.85 -9.66
CA VAL A 181 18.34 -31.88 -8.34
C VAL A 181 17.85 -30.70 -7.50
N LEU A 182 17.21 -31.01 -6.37
CA LEU A 182 16.72 -30.02 -5.41
C LEU A 182 17.73 -29.95 -4.27
N THR A 183 18.43 -28.83 -4.09
CA THR A 183 19.37 -28.65 -2.98
C THR A 183 18.82 -27.63 -2.00
N ARG A 184 18.66 -28.02 -0.73
CA ARG A 184 18.17 -27.13 0.33
C ARG A 184 19.22 -26.06 0.63
N GLN A 185 18.87 -24.78 0.53
CA GLN A 185 19.79 -23.69 0.86
C GLN A 185 20.06 -23.64 2.38
N ALA A 186 21.23 -23.10 2.74
CA ALA A 186 21.54 -22.81 4.14
C ALA A 186 20.58 -21.74 4.69
N PRO A 187 20.10 -21.85 5.95
CA PRO A 187 19.27 -20.83 6.57
C PRO A 187 20.05 -19.50 6.67
N ARG A 188 19.38 -18.38 6.40
CA ARG A 188 20.00 -17.05 6.49
C ARG A 188 20.19 -16.65 7.96
N THR A 189 21.30 -15.97 8.24
CA THR A 189 21.53 -15.31 9.53
C THR A 189 20.81 -13.96 9.59
N ALA A 190 20.52 -13.49 10.81
CA ALA A 190 19.93 -12.18 11.02
C ALA A 190 20.81 -11.04 10.47
N GLY A 191 20.17 -9.95 10.02
CA GLY A 191 20.87 -8.73 9.62
C GLY A 191 21.39 -7.94 10.82
N ALA A 192 22.34 -7.02 10.59
CA ALA A 192 22.82 -6.10 11.63
C ALA A 192 21.75 -5.10 12.12
N LYS A 193 20.67 -4.93 11.34
CA LYS A 193 19.46 -4.18 11.69
C LYS A 193 18.27 -4.77 10.91
N PRO A 194 17.02 -4.65 11.41
CA PRO A 194 15.85 -5.19 10.73
C PRO A 194 15.56 -4.45 9.42
N THR A 195 15.11 -5.20 8.42
CA THR A 195 14.56 -4.69 7.16
C THR A 195 13.06 -4.88 7.13
N VAL A 196 12.32 -3.84 6.76
CA VAL A 196 10.89 -3.91 6.46
C VAL A 196 10.74 -4.14 4.96
N TYR A 197 10.41 -5.37 4.59
CA TYR A 197 9.96 -5.70 3.25
C TYR A 197 8.48 -5.35 3.09
N ILE A 198 8.09 -4.77 1.97
CA ILE A 198 6.71 -4.34 1.72
C ILE A 198 6.21 -4.98 0.42
N ALA A 199 5.08 -5.67 0.49
CA ALA A 199 4.32 -6.15 -0.67
C ALA A 199 2.97 -5.45 -0.76
N GLY A 200 2.57 -5.10 -1.98
CA GLY A 200 1.28 -4.47 -2.25
C GLY A 200 1.11 -3.97 -3.67
N ASP A 201 0.11 -3.10 -3.84
CA ASP A 201 -0.33 -2.52 -5.11
C ASP A 201 0.16 -1.07 -5.33
N SER A 202 -0.47 -0.34 -6.25
CA SER A 202 -0.13 1.05 -6.60
C SER A 202 -0.28 2.02 -5.42
N THR A 203 -1.19 1.78 -4.49
CA THR A 203 -1.32 2.63 -3.27
C THR A 203 -0.13 2.50 -2.32
N VAL A 204 0.74 1.52 -2.55
CA VAL A 204 1.92 1.17 -1.74
C VAL A 204 3.24 1.41 -2.49
N GLN A 205 3.22 1.32 -3.82
CA GLN A 205 4.39 1.38 -4.72
C GLN A 205 5.30 2.62 -4.51
N THR A 206 6.60 2.44 -4.76
CA THR A 206 7.55 3.55 -4.97
C THR A 206 7.49 4.04 -6.42
N TYR A 207 7.17 5.32 -6.62
CA TYR A 207 7.11 5.98 -7.92
C TYR A 207 8.38 6.78 -8.20
N ASN A 208 8.81 6.81 -9.47
CA ASN A 208 9.93 7.63 -9.90
C ASN A 208 9.48 9.08 -10.21
N ALA A 209 10.44 10.00 -10.38
CA ALA A 209 10.15 11.42 -10.57
C ALA A 209 9.28 11.75 -11.79
N GLY A 210 9.21 10.87 -12.79
CA GLY A 210 8.36 11.01 -13.98
C GLY A 210 6.86 10.78 -13.74
N TRP A 211 6.45 10.40 -12.53
CA TRP A 211 5.04 10.22 -12.14
C TRP A 211 4.51 11.31 -11.19
N LYS A 212 5.34 12.28 -10.83
CA LYS A 212 4.97 13.31 -9.84
C LYS A 212 3.63 14.00 -10.19
N PRO A 213 2.72 14.17 -9.22
CA PRO A 213 2.95 14.02 -7.78
C PRO A 213 2.56 12.64 -7.21
N GLU A 214 2.28 11.63 -8.06
CA GLU A 214 1.82 10.31 -7.60
C GLU A 214 2.87 9.59 -6.72
N ALA A 215 2.40 8.99 -5.61
CA ALA A 215 3.23 8.20 -4.70
C ALA A 215 2.39 7.17 -3.93
N GLY A 216 2.98 6.02 -3.59
CA GLY A 216 2.39 5.06 -2.64
C GLY A 216 2.90 5.28 -1.21
N TRP A 217 2.13 4.86 -0.20
CA TRP A 217 2.56 5.05 1.20
C TRP A 217 3.83 4.29 1.56
N GLY A 218 4.14 3.18 0.88
CA GLY A 218 5.38 2.41 1.08
C GLY A 218 6.64 3.18 0.67
N GLN A 219 6.50 4.14 -0.25
CA GLN A 219 7.56 5.11 -0.58
C GLN A 219 7.84 6.08 0.57
N MET A 220 6.77 6.46 1.30
CA MET A 220 6.82 7.52 2.31
C MET A 220 7.09 6.99 3.73
N LEU A 221 6.75 5.73 4.00
CA LEU A 221 6.95 5.07 5.31
C LEU A 221 8.35 5.25 5.92
N PRO A 222 9.48 5.16 5.17
CA PRO A 222 10.82 5.34 5.74
C PRO A 222 11.03 6.67 6.47
N HIS A 223 10.33 7.74 6.07
CA HIS A 223 10.43 9.06 6.73
C HIS A 223 9.92 9.05 8.18
N SER A 224 9.05 8.09 8.54
CA SER A 224 8.55 7.91 9.91
C SER A 224 9.55 7.21 10.83
N PHE A 225 10.66 6.68 10.30
CA PHE A 225 11.64 5.87 11.03
C PHE A 225 13.04 6.49 11.07
N THR A 226 13.79 6.12 12.09
CA THR A 226 15.24 6.36 12.22
C THR A 226 16.03 5.48 11.26
N THR A 227 17.31 5.77 11.06
CA THR A 227 18.23 4.96 10.23
C THR A 227 18.52 3.56 10.79
N GLY A 228 18.03 3.24 12.00
CA GLY A 228 18.11 1.92 12.63
C GLY A 228 17.25 0.83 11.97
N VAL A 229 16.49 1.17 10.93
CA VAL A 229 15.70 0.23 10.11
C VAL A 229 16.11 0.39 8.64
N ALA A 230 16.04 -0.69 7.85
CA ALA A 230 16.07 -0.63 6.38
C ALA A 230 14.67 -0.88 5.79
N PHE A 231 14.43 -0.42 4.57
CA PHE A 231 13.15 -0.63 3.87
C PHE A 231 13.40 -1.16 2.46
N SER A 232 12.63 -2.18 2.06
CA SER A 232 12.64 -2.75 0.72
C SER A 232 11.21 -2.80 0.20
N ASN A 233 10.81 -1.81 -0.61
CA ASN A 233 9.46 -1.74 -1.15
C ASN A 233 9.37 -2.52 -2.48
N HIS A 234 8.69 -3.66 -2.45
CA HIS A 234 8.47 -4.52 -3.62
C HIS A 234 7.06 -4.35 -4.23
N ALA A 235 6.22 -3.47 -3.66
CA ALA A 235 4.87 -3.20 -4.15
C ALA A 235 4.87 -2.60 -5.57
N ILE A 236 3.94 -3.06 -6.41
CA ILE A 236 3.82 -2.64 -7.82
C ILE A 236 2.35 -2.55 -8.23
N GLY A 237 2.03 -1.52 -8.99
CA GLY A 237 0.71 -1.20 -9.52
C GLY A 237 0.05 -2.36 -10.27
N GLY A 238 -1.27 -2.46 -10.09
CA GLY A 238 -2.12 -3.47 -10.71
C GLY A 238 -2.01 -4.89 -10.13
N ARG A 239 -1.15 -5.13 -9.13
CA ARG A 239 -0.99 -6.47 -8.51
C ARG A 239 -2.02 -6.74 -7.43
N SER A 240 -2.41 -8.00 -7.33
CA SER A 240 -3.20 -8.58 -6.25
C SER A 240 -2.36 -9.58 -5.45
N SER A 241 -2.91 -10.11 -4.36
CA SER A 241 -2.28 -11.19 -3.58
C SER A 241 -1.90 -12.40 -4.45
N LYS A 242 -2.74 -12.74 -5.44
CA LYS A 242 -2.53 -13.77 -6.47
C LYS A 242 -1.46 -13.39 -7.48
N SER A 243 -1.61 -12.26 -8.19
CA SER A 243 -0.69 -11.96 -9.30
C SER A 243 0.72 -11.60 -8.81
N PHE A 244 0.86 -11.05 -7.61
CA PHE A 244 2.17 -10.85 -6.97
C PHE A 244 2.88 -12.17 -6.64
N LEU A 245 2.14 -13.23 -6.30
CA LEU A 245 2.70 -14.58 -6.16
C LEU A 245 3.10 -15.14 -7.53
N VAL A 246 2.16 -15.21 -8.48
CA VAL A 246 2.36 -15.86 -9.79
C VAL A 246 3.45 -15.18 -10.64
N GLU A 247 3.68 -13.89 -10.48
CA GLU A 247 4.80 -13.15 -11.08
C GLU A 247 6.16 -13.37 -10.39
N GLY A 248 6.25 -14.22 -9.36
CA GLY A 248 7.49 -14.50 -8.65
C GLY A 248 7.96 -13.41 -7.68
N ARG A 249 7.10 -12.42 -7.38
CA ARG A 249 7.47 -11.33 -6.48
C ARG A 249 7.46 -11.77 -5.02
N LEU A 250 6.50 -12.61 -4.62
CA LEU A 250 6.52 -13.25 -3.29
C LEU A 250 7.81 -14.07 -3.12
N ASP A 251 8.12 -14.95 -4.06
CA ASP A 251 9.37 -15.74 -4.08
C ASP A 251 10.63 -14.87 -3.93
N THR A 252 10.69 -13.75 -4.66
CA THR A 252 11.81 -12.79 -4.58
C THR A 252 11.93 -12.17 -3.20
N VAL A 253 10.82 -11.80 -2.55
CA VAL A 253 10.83 -11.27 -1.18
C VAL A 253 11.23 -12.35 -0.18
N LEU A 254 10.62 -13.54 -0.25
CA LEU A 254 10.89 -14.64 0.68
C LEU A 254 12.38 -15.03 0.64
N ARG A 255 12.98 -15.16 -0.56
CA ARG A 255 14.42 -15.44 -0.71
C ARG A 255 15.34 -14.27 -0.32
N ALA A 256 14.79 -13.11 0.06
CA ALA A 256 15.55 -11.99 0.62
C ALA A 256 15.41 -11.88 2.14
N LEU A 257 14.27 -12.28 2.71
CA LEU A 257 13.99 -12.22 4.15
C LEU A 257 15.02 -12.98 5.00
N ARG A 258 15.36 -12.37 6.14
CA ARG A 258 16.25 -12.91 7.19
C ARG A 258 15.53 -12.93 8.54
N PRO A 259 16.05 -13.71 9.51
CA PRO A 259 15.56 -13.65 10.88
C PRO A 259 15.61 -12.23 11.46
N GLY A 260 14.51 -11.79 12.06
CA GLY A 260 14.35 -10.44 12.63
C GLY A 260 13.85 -9.35 11.66
N ASP A 261 13.70 -9.65 10.36
CA ASP A 261 13.04 -8.75 9.42
C ASP A 261 11.52 -8.68 9.64
N TYR A 262 10.86 -7.72 9.00
CA TYR A 262 9.41 -7.57 8.99
C TYR A 262 8.88 -7.66 7.56
N PHE A 263 7.72 -8.29 7.37
CA PHE A 263 7.04 -8.34 6.06
C PHE A 263 5.66 -7.71 6.14
N TYR A 264 5.52 -6.48 5.63
CA TYR A 264 4.29 -5.72 5.57
C TYR A 264 3.54 -6.04 4.26
N VAL A 265 2.27 -6.45 4.36
CA VAL A 265 1.49 -6.94 3.21
C VAL A 265 0.15 -6.23 3.12
N GLN A 266 -0.08 -5.46 2.05
CA GLN A 266 -1.37 -4.80 1.77
C GLN A 266 -1.88 -5.11 0.36
N PHE A 267 -3.00 -5.81 0.26
CA PHE A 267 -3.72 -6.09 -0.98
C PHE A 267 -5.23 -5.85 -0.80
N GLY A 268 -6.02 -5.98 -1.88
CA GLY A 268 -7.47 -5.76 -1.87
C GLY A 268 -7.98 -5.01 -3.09
N HIS A 269 -7.28 -3.96 -3.56
CA HIS A 269 -7.75 -3.11 -4.67
C HIS A 269 -7.93 -3.87 -5.98
N ASN A 270 -6.92 -4.67 -6.33
CA ASN A 270 -6.90 -5.42 -7.59
C ASN A 270 -7.54 -6.80 -7.44
N ASP A 271 -7.42 -7.40 -6.25
CA ASP A 271 -8.11 -8.61 -5.79
C ASP A 271 -9.62 -8.50 -6.03
N ALA A 272 -10.22 -7.33 -5.73
CA ALA A 272 -11.62 -7.02 -5.97
C ALA A 272 -12.04 -6.79 -7.44
N THR A 273 -11.11 -6.81 -8.41
CA THR A 273 -11.44 -6.50 -9.82
C THR A 273 -11.92 -7.74 -10.59
N VAL A 274 -13.21 -8.10 -10.45
CA VAL A 274 -13.84 -9.25 -11.12
C VAL A 274 -13.58 -9.31 -12.64
N SER A 275 -13.54 -8.16 -13.31
CA SER A 275 -13.29 -8.05 -14.76
C SER A 275 -11.85 -8.34 -15.20
N ARG A 276 -10.96 -8.71 -14.28
CA ARG A 276 -9.54 -9.01 -14.52
C ARG A 276 -9.17 -10.36 -13.87
N PRO A 277 -9.51 -11.51 -14.50
CA PRO A 277 -9.36 -12.84 -13.90
C PRO A 277 -7.92 -13.23 -13.53
N GLU A 278 -6.92 -12.60 -14.15
CA GLU A 278 -5.51 -12.83 -13.85
C GLU A 278 -5.12 -12.35 -12.45
N ARG A 279 -5.86 -11.36 -11.90
CA ARG A 279 -5.62 -10.76 -10.58
C ARG A 279 -6.80 -10.91 -9.61
N TYR A 280 -8.01 -11.14 -10.10
CA TYR A 280 -9.18 -11.38 -9.25
C TYR A 280 -9.00 -12.60 -8.33
N VAL A 281 -9.45 -12.45 -7.08
CA VAL A 281 -9.60 -13.52 -6.08
C VAL A 281 -10.85 -13.24 -5.25
N THR A 282 -11.59 -14.28 -4.84
CA THR A 282 -12.69 -14.07 -3.88
C THR A 282 -12.15 -13.77 -2.47
N PRO A 283 -12.95 -13.22 -1.54
CA PRO A 283 -12.53 -13.03 -0.14
C PRO A 283 -12.09 -14.31 0.58
N GLU A 284 -12.56 -15.48 0.13
CA GLU A 284 -12.18 -16.79 0.65
C GLU A 284 -10.77 -17.16 0.14
N GLN A 285 -10.57 -17.14 -1.18
CA GLN A 285 -9.27 -17.35 -1.83
C GLN A 285 -8.22 -16.35 -1.33
N TYR A 286 -8.63 -15.11 -1.05
CA TYR A 286 -7.77 -14.07 -0.52
C TYR A 286 -7.09 -14.49 0.80
N LYS A 287 -7.78 -15.25 1.67
CA LYS A 287 -7.20 -15.81 2.89
C LYS A 287 -6.11 -16.84 2.57
N GLU A 288 -6.36 -17.72 1.60
CA GLU A 288 -5.41 -18.75 1.14
C GLU A 288 -4.14 -18.12 0.56
N TYR A 289 -4.25 -16.99 -0.15
CA TYR A 289 -3.06 -16.24 -0.58
C TYR A 289 -2.37 -15.59 0.61
N LEU A 290 -3.07 -14.85 1.48
CA LEU A 290 -2.45 -14.19 2.65
C LEU A 290 -1.74 -15.19 3.59
N GLN A 291 -2.28 -16.40 3.75
CA GLN A 291 -1.66 -17.52 4.47
C GLN A 291 -0.21 -17.75 4.00
N ARG A 292 0.01 -17.89 2.69
CA ARG A 292 1.34 -18.13 2.10
C ARG A 292 2.34 -17.02 2.39
N TYR A 293 1.88 -15.76 2.51
CA TYR A 293 2.74 -14.62 2.86
C TYR A 293 3.13 -14.65 4.35
N VAL A 294 2.18 -15.00 5.22
CA VAL A 294 2.39 -15.12 6.68
C VAL A 294 3.34 -16.27 7.00
N ASP A 295 3.09 -17.45 6.44
CA ASP A 295 3.89 -18.64 6.70
C ASP A 295 5.29 -18.54 6.10
N GLY A 296 5.39 -18.08 4.84
CA GLY A 296 6.66 -17.90 4.15
C GLY A 296 7.62 -16.96 4.89
N ALA A 297 7.09 -15.91 5.53
CA ALA A 297 7.87 -15.01 6.37
C ALA A 297 8.32 -15.68 7.68
N ARG A 298 7.39 -16.35 8.40
CA ARG A 298 7.67 -17.03 9.68
C ARG A 298 8.72 -18.13 9.54
N GLN A 299 8.63 -18.93 8.47
CA GLN A 299 9.58 -19.99 8.14
C GLN A 299 11.02 -19.47 7.93
N ARG A 300 11.16 -18.17 7.64
CA ARG A 300 12.45 -17.49 7.42
C ARG A 300 12.82 -16.56 8.58
N GLY A 301 12.11 -16.67 9.71
CA GLY A 301 12.35 -15.92 10.95
C GLY A 301 11.91 -14.46 10.92
N ALA A 302 11.13 -14.04 9.91
CA ALA A 302 10.60 -12.69 9.79
C ALA A 302 9.21 -12.55 10.43
N THR A 303 8.87 -11.35 10.86
CA THR A 303 7.57 -11.01 11.46
C THR A 303 6.58 -10.55 10.38
N PRO A 304 5.54 -11.34 10.05
CA PRO A 304 4.51 -10.91 9.11
C PRO A 304 3.55 -9.90 9.75
N VAL A 305 3.25 -8.83 9.02
CA VAL A 305 2.31 -7.78 9.40
C VAL A 305 1.34 -7.56 8.26
N LEU A 306 0.08 -7.94 8.47
CA LEU A 306 -0.99 -7.71 7.50
C LEU A 306 -1.49 -6.27 7.65
N VAL A 307 -1.70 -5.58 6.53
CA VAL A 307 -2.16 -4.19 6.50
C VAL A 307 -3.41 -4.15 5.65
N THR A 308 -4.52 -3.74 6.24
CA THR A 308 -5.82 -3.66 5.53
C THR A 308 -5.79 -2.61 4.42
N PRO A 309 -6.46 -2.84 3.28
CA PRO A 309 -6.44 -1.89 2.17
C PRO A 309 -7.04 -0.54 2.57
N VAL A 310 -6.35 0.54 2.20
CA VAL A 310 -6.86 1.91 2.26
C VAL A 310 -8.17 2.06 1.48
N GLY A 311 -9.03 2.98 1.90
CA GLY A 311 -10.24 3.32 1.15
C GLY A 311 -9.94 4.16 -0.10
N ARG A 312 -10.79 4.02 -1.13
CA ARG A 312 -10.89 5.00 -2.22
C ARG A 312 -11.53 6.29 -1.74
N ARG A 313 -11.39 7.38 -2.51
CA ARG A 313 -12.15 8.63 -2.35
C ARG A 313 -13.60 8.45 -2.82
N SER A 314 -14.34 7.59 -2.12
CA SER A 314 -15.76 7.32 -2.35
C SER A 314 -16.55 7.73 -1.12
N TYR A 315 -17.54 8.60 -1.31
CA TYR A 315 -18.38 9.13 -0.23
C TYR A 315 -19.81 9.35 -0.73
N ASP A 316 -20.75 9.42 0.22
CA ASP A 316 -22.12 9.86 -0.03
C ASP A 316 -22.15 11.38 -0.26
N PRO A 317 -22.58 11.89 -1.44
CA PRO A 317 -22.63 13.32 -1.72
C PRO A 317 -23.59 14.11 -0.81
N ALA A 318 -24.60 13.48 -0.21
CA ALA A 318 -25.58 14.15 0.65
C ALA A 318 -25.09 14.32 2.10
N THR A 319 -24.28 13.39 2.60
CA THR A 319 -23.78 13.41 4.00
C THR A 319 -22.29 13.66 4.13
N GLY A 320 -21.52 13.59 3.04
CA GLY A 320 -20.05 13.72 3.02
C GLY A 320 -19.31 12.52 3.62
N ARG A 321 -20.02 11.45 4.03
CA ARG A 321 -19.44 10.29 4.71
C ARG A 321 -18.77 9.32 3.76
N PHE A 322 -17.59 8.81 4.12
CA PHE A 322 -16.79 7.92 3.28
C PHE A 322 -17.22 6.46 3.37
N ASN A 323 -17.26 5.80 2.21
CA ASN A 323 -17.69 4.42 2.02
C ASN A 323 -16.60 3.40 2.40
N ASP A 324 -17.00 2.23 2.88
CA ASP A 324 -16.08 1.09 3.03
C ASP A 324 -15.79 0.45 1.66
N SER A 325 -14.70 0.86 1.03
CA SER A 325 -14.37 0.43 -0.34
C SER A 325 -14.08 -1.06 -0.48
N PHE A 326 -13.63 -1.73 0.61
CA PHE A 326 -13.08 -3.09 0.56
C PHE A 326 -13.52 -3.95 1.76
N GLY A 327 -14.67 -3.65 2.37
CA GLY A 327 -15.09 -4.23 3.65
C GLY A 327 -15.08 -5.76 3.75
N SER A 328 -15.34 -6.49 2.66
CA SER A 328 -15.21 -7.95 2.60
C SER A 328 -13.76 -8.43 2.69
N TYR A 329 -12.83 -7.82 1.96
CA TYR A 329 -11.40 -8.13 2.00
C TYR A 329 -10.75 -7.70 3.32
N THR A 330 -11.16 -6.54 3.86
CA THR A 330 -10.76 -6.09 5.20
C THR A 330 -11.20 -7.07 6.28
N ARG A 331 -12.43 -7.59 6.20
CA ARG A 331 -12.92 -8.62 7.13
C ARG A 331 -12.14 -9.94 6.96
N ALA A 332 -11.97 -10.41 5.73
CA ALA A 332 -11.23 -11.64 5.43
C ALA A 332 -9.77 -11.58 5.94
N MET A 333 -9.09 -10.44 5.79
CA MET A 333 -7.75 -10.21 6.33
C MET A 333 -7.71 -10.26 7.87
N LYS A 334 -8.70 -9.64 8.54
CA LYS A 334 -8.80 -9.68 10.01
C LYS A 334 -9.05 -11.09 10.52
N GLU A 335 -9.93 -11.84 9.84
CA GLU A 335 -10.25 -13.24 10.16
C GLU A 335 -9.01 -14.15 10.01
N ILE A 336 -8.29 -14.09 8.89
CA ILE A 336 -7.08 -14.91 8.70
C ILE A 336 -5.92 -14.45 9.60
N GLY A 337 -5.78 -13.14 9.82
CA GLY A 337 -4.79 -12.61 10.76
C GLY A 337 -5.02 -13.11 12.19
N ALA A 338 -6.27 -13.13 12.66
CA ALA A 338 -6.65 -13.69 13.96
C ALA A 338 -6.44 -15.22 14.00
N GLN A 339 -6.87 -15.95 12.97
CA GLN A 339 -6.67 -17.41 12.85
C GLN A 339 -5.19 -17.80 12.94
N LEU A 340 -4.29 -16.97 12.41
CA LEU A 340 -2.86 -17.23 12.38
C LEU A 340 -2.08 -16.55 13.52
N GLY A 341 -2.70 -15.71 14.33
CA GLY A 341 -1.98 -14.85 15.29
C GLY A 341 -0.97 -13.92 14.60
N ALA A 342 -1.27 -13.44 13.40
CA ALA A 342 -0.48 -12.43 12.70
C ALA A 342 -1.01 -11.04 13.01
N THR A 343 -0.12 -10.06 13.23
CA THR A 343 -0.53 -8.68 13.52
C THR A 343 -1.26 -8.08 12.31
N VAL A 344 -2.46 -7.53 12.54
CA VAL A 344 -3.24 -6.81 11.51
C VAL A 344 -3.31 -5.33 11.87
N LEU A 345 -2.78 -4.47 10.99
CA LEU A 345 -2.89 -3.02 11.11
C LEU A 345 -4.09 -2.52 10.28
N ASP A 346 -5.08 -1.95 10.96
CA ASP A 346 -6.35 -1.50 10.36
C ASP A 346 -6.23 -0.12 9.67
N LEU A 347 -5.30 -0.03 8.71
CA LEU A 347 -5.06 1.17 7.91
C LEU A 347 -6.30 1.57 7.08
N GLY A 348 -7.16 0.64 6.68
CA GLY A 348 -8.42 0.91 5.98
C GLY A 348 -9.46 1.64 6.84
N ALA A 349 -9.51 1.36 8.15
CA ALA A 349 -10.31 2.16 9.08
C ALA A 349 -9.65 3.52 9.38
N ALA A 350 -8.33 3.51 9.67
CA ALA A 350 -7.61 4.73 10.02
C ALA A 350 -7.60 5.78 8.88
N SER A 351 -7.37 5.34 7.64
CA SER A 351 -7.41 6.20 6.45
C SER A 351 -8.80 6.81 6.23
N ARG A 352 -9.86 6.02 6.42
CA ARG A 352 -11.25 6.50 6.29
C ARG A 352 -11.61 7.55 7.34
N ALA A 353 -11.21 7.35 8.60
CA ALA A 353 -11.41 8.34 9.65
C ALA A 353 -10.66 9.65 9.35
N TYR A 354 -9.45 9.56 8.78
CA TYR A 354 -8.71 10.72 8.28
C TYR A 354 -9.45 11.42 7.12
N TYR A 355 -10.01 10.67 6.17
CA TYR A 355 -10.81 11.23 5.06
C TYR A 355 -12.09 11.91 5.54
N GLU A 356 -12.81 11.30 6.50
CA GLU A 356 -13.96 11.92 7.16
C GLU A 356 -13.56 13.23 7.89
N GLY A 357 -12.36 13.28 8.49
CA GLY A 357 -11.83 14.47 9.17
C GLY A 357 -11.45 15.63 8.25
N VAL A 358 -10.87 15.38 7.07
CA VAL A 358 -10.53 16.44 6.09
C VAL A 358 -11.64 16.73 5.08
N GLY A 359 -12.62 15.84 4.96
CA GLY A 359 -13.81 15.98 4.12
C GLY A 359 -13.60 15.78 2.61
N PRO A 360 -14.69 15.75 1.83
CA PRO A 360 -14.67 15.53 0.38
C PRO A 360 -13.79 16.48 -0.44
N GLU A 361 -13.69 17.75 -0.05
CA GLU A 361 -12.81 18.72 -0.73
C GLU A 361 -11.36 18.62 -0.25
N GLY A 362 -11.12 18.46 1.06
CA GLY A 362 -9.77 18.29 1.60
C GLY A 362 -9.07 17.02 1.08
N THR A 363 -9.82 15.96 0.81
CA THR A 363 -9.29 14.73 0.20
C THR A 363 -8.78 14.91 -1.24
N LYS A 364 -9.09 15.99 -1.96
CA LYS A 364 -8.43 16.29 -3.25
C LYS A 364 -6.94 16.60 -3.08
N ASN A 365 -6.49 16.98 -1.89
CA ASN A 365 -5.06 17.09 -1.60
C ASN A 365 -4.41 15.74 -1.22
N VAL A 366 -5.21 14.70 -0.94
CA VAL A 366 -4.74 13.37 -0.52
C VAL A 366 -4.61 12.46 -1.73
N PHE A 367 -5.67 12.40 -2.53
CA PHE A 367 -5.75 11.62 -3.76
C PHE A 367 -5.13 12.38 -4.94
N LEU A 368 -4.84 11.66 -6.03
CA LEU A 368 -4.19 12.20 -7.22
C LEU A 368 -5.17 13.05 -8.04
N HIS A 369 -5.36 14.29 -7.59
CA HIS A 369 -6.19 15.32 -8.24
C HIS A 369 -5.31 16.52 -8.58
N THR A 370 -4.96 16.70 -9.85
CA THR A 370 -4.14 17.84 -10.30
C THR A 370 -4.84 18.63 -11.40
N PRO A 371 -4.74 19.98 -11.41
CA PRO A 371 -5.22 20.78 -12.52
C PRO A 371 -4.32 20.61 -13.76
N PRO A 372 -4.81 20.94 -14.97
CA PRO A 372 -4.01 20.97 -16.18
C PRO A 372 -2.74 21.82 -16.04
N GLY A 373 -1.64 21.37 -16.64
CA GLY A 373 -0.36 22.07 -16.66
C GLY A 373 0.44 22.07 -15.34
N ALA A 374 -0.11 21.56 -14.22
CA ALA A 374 0.60 21.59 -12.94
C ALA A 374 1.80 20.63 -12.87
N TYR A 375 1.76 19.51 -13.59
CA TYR A 375 2.82 18.49 -13.59
C TYR A 375 3.06 17.94 -15.00
N PRO A 376 4.31 17.69 -15.42
CA PRO A 376 4.62 17.15 -16.75
C PRO A 376 3.99 15.79 -17.05
N ALA A 377 3.80 14.95 -16.03
CA ALA A 377 3.15 13.65 -16.15
C ALA A 377 1.63 13.76 -16.42
N TRP A 378 1.03 14.89 -16.03
CA TRP A 378 -0.41 15.12 -15.98
C TRP A 378 -0.77 16.42 -16.71
N VAL A 379 -0.33 16.55 -17.97
CA VAL A 379 -0.50 17.77 -18.79
C VAL A 379 -1.94 18.25 -18.85
N ASN A 380 -2.90 17.33 -18.99
CA ASN A 380 -4.34 17.62 -19.03
C ASN A 380 -5.00 17.63 -17.64
N GLY A 381 -4.21 17.54 -16.58
CA GLY A 381 -4.69 17.26 -15.22
C GLY A 381 -5.08 15.80 -15.04
N VAL A 382 -5.50 15.46 -13.82
CA VAL A 382 -5.99 14.14 -13.44
C VAL A 382 -6.97 14.29 -12.28
N GLN A 383 -7.98 13.41 -12.22
CA GLN A 383 -8.91 13.26 -11.09
C GLN A 383 -9.04 11.76 -10.81
N ASP A 384 -8.16 11.24 -9.98
CA ASP A 384 -8.10 9.81 -9.62
C ASP A 384 -8.46 9.64 -8.14
N ASP A 385 -9.53 8.88 -7.89
CA ASP A 385 -10.09 8.62 -6.55
C ASP A 385 -9.51 7.34 -5.90
N THR A 386 -8.42 6.77 -6.41
CA THR A 386 -7.72 5.59 -5.88
C THR A 386 -6.26 5.87 -5.53
N HIS A 387 -5.51 6.53 -6.41
CA HIS A 387 -4.08 6.79 -6.22
C HIS A 387 -3.85 8.04 -5.36
N PHE A 388 -2.72 8.08 -4.64
CA PHE A 388 -2.35 9.22 -3.80
C PHE A 388 -1.36 10.14 -4.50
N GLN A 389 -1.43 11.42 -4.16
CA GLN A 389 -0.29 12.31 -4.34
C GLN A 389 0.64 12.26 -3.11
N GLU A 390 1.87 12.76 -3.25
CA GLU A 390 2.95 12.72 -2.25
C GLU A 390 2.50 13.11 -0.82
N TYR A 391 1.70 14.18 -0.66
CA TYR A 391 1.11 14.55 0.63
C TYR A 391 0.22 13.46 1.23
N GLY A 392 -0.70 12.89 0.43
CA GLY A 392 -1.60 11.83 0.88
C GLY A 392 -0.83 10.59 1.30
N ALA A 393 0.14 10.17 0.48
CA ALA A 393 1.02 9.04 0.79
C ALA A 393 1.79 9.25 2.12
N VAL A 394 2.22 10.48 2.43
CA VAL A 394 2.83 10.83 3.73
C VAL A 394 1.83 10.69 4.89
N GLN A 395 0.58 11.14 4.75
CA GLN A 395 -0.40 11.00 5.83
C GLN A 395 -0.78 9.53 6.07
N ILE A 396 -0.98 8.74 5.01
CA ILE A 396 -1.22 7.30 5.13
C ILE A 396 -0.02 6.58 5.79
N ALA A 397 1.21 6.95 5.44
CA ALA A 397 2.42 6.43 6.09
C ALA A 397 2.48 6.78 7.59
N ARG A 398 2.08 8.00 7.99
CA ARG A 398 1.99 8.41 9.40
C ARG A 398 0.93 7.63 10.18
N LEU A 399 -0.23 7.37 9.58
CA LEU A 399 -1.27 6.52 10.17
C LEU A 399 -0.74 5.09 10.40
N LEU A 400 -0.03 4.52 9.41
CA LEU A 400 0.56 3.18 9.53
C LEU A 400 1.68 3.12 10.59
N ALA A 401 2.47 4.18 10.72
CA ALA A 401 3.46 4.33 11.79
C ALA A 401 2.80 4.40 13.18
N SER A 402 1.69 5.14 13.31
CA SER A 402 0.88 5.20 14.54
C SER A 402 0.29 3.83 14.88
N LEU A 403 -0.29 3.13 13.91
CA LEU A 403 -0.79 1.76 14.07
C LEU A 403 0.31 0.77 14.47
N THR A 404 1.51 0.89 13.89
CA THR A 404 2.69 0.08 14.26
C THR A 404 3.04 0.26 15.74
N ARG A 405 2.97 1.49 16.26
CA ARG A 405 3.17 1.78 17.70
C ARG A 405 2.03 1.21 18.55
N SER A 406 0.77 1.46 18.16
CA SER A 406 -0.41 1.01 18.91
C SER A 406 -0.55 -0.51 18.98
N ALA A 407 -0.05 -1.23 17.96
CA ALA A 407 0.02 -2.69 17.95
C ALA A 407 1.17 -3.29 18.79
N GLY A 408 2.00 -2.45 19.43
CA GLY A 408 3.11 -2.91 20.27
C GLY A 408 4.24 -3.62 19.51
N LEU A 409 4.34 -3.44 18.18
CA LEU A 409 5.40 -4.06 17.39
C LEU A 409 6.78 -3.52 17.84
N PRO A 410 7.80 -4.37 18.08
CA PRO A 410 9.12 -3.90 18.51
C PRO A 410 9.77 -2.89 17.55
N LEU A 411 9.43 -2.97 16.26
CA LEU A 411 9.79 -1.98 15.24
C LEU A 411 9.45 -0.52 15.63
N ALA A 412 8.43 -0.31 16.47
CA ALA A 412 8.00 1.00 16.94
C ALA A 412 9.08 1.76 17.73
N GLN A 413 10.06 1.06 18.32
CA GLN A 413 11.22 1.70 18.99
C GLN A 413 12.08 2.53 18.03
N HIS A 414 12.02 2.22 16.72
CA HIS A 414 12.76 2.93 15.69
C HIS A 414 11.96 4.03 15.01
N LEU A 415 10.68 4.22 15.37
CA LEU A 415 9.91 5.38 14.92
C LEU A 415 10.59 6.65 15.39
N ARG A 416 10.64 7.67 14.53
CA ARG A 416 11.00 9.00 14.97
C ARG A 416 9.98 9.43 16.03
N THR A 417 10.46 10.03 17.13
CA THR A 417 9.59 10.82 17.99
C THR A 417 8.94 11.87 17.10
N ALA A 418 7.62 11.88 17.03
CA ALA A 418 6.92 12.99 16.41
C ALA A 418 7.32 14.24 17.19
N THR A 419 8.01 15.18 16.52
CA THR A 419 8.08 16.55 17.03
C THR A 419 6.64 16.97 17.30
N PRO A 420 6.31 17.50 18.49
CA PRO A 420 4.97 17.98 18.75
C PRO A 420 4.47 18.86 17.60
N PRO A 421 3.18 18.79 17.21
CA PRO A 421 2.64 19.70 16.19
C PRO A 421 3.06 21.12 16.53
N ALA A 422 3.60 21.85 15.55
CA ALA A 422 4.10 23.20 15.78
C ALA A 422 3.01 24.02 16.48
N ALA A 423 3.33 24.69 17.59
CA ALA A 423 2.33 25.48 18.30
C ALA A 423 1.68 26.47 17.32
N ALA A 424 0.34 26.55 17.32
CA ALA A 424 -0.39 27.41 16.40
C ALA A 424 0.12 28.84 16.49
N ARG A 425 0.56 29.41 15.36
CA ARG A 425 1.11 30.77 15.31
C ARG A 425 -0.05 31.73 15.03
N ARG A 426 -0.10 32.82 15.78
CA ARG A 426 -1.19 33.80 15.77
C ARG A 426 -0.57 35.18 15.77
N PHE A 427 -0.99 36.03 14.83
CA PHE A 427 -0.44 37.36 14.61
C PHE A 427 -1.57 38.37 14.54
N ASP A 428 -1.41 39.48 15.24
CA ASP A 428 -2.34 40.60 15.31
C ASP A 428 -1.63 41.85 14.78
N PHE A 429 -2.26 42.58 13.86
CA PHE A 429 -1.58 43.56 13.01
C PHE A 429 -2.10 44.97 13.28
N GLY A 430 -1.23 45.84 13.81
CA GLY A 430 -1.64 47.19 14.19
C GLY A 430 -0.47 48.18 14.30
N PRO A 431 -0.76 49.45 14.64
CA PRO A 431 0.27 50.44 14.90
C PRO A 431 0.96 50.17 16.25
N VAL A 432 2.14 50.75 16.43
CA VAL A 432 2.90 50.66 17.70
C VAL A 432 2.06 51.22 18.85
N GLY A 433 1.81 50.40 19.87
CA GLY A 433 1.08 50.77 21.08
C GLY A 433 -0.40 50.36 21.11
N SER A 434 -0.95 49.79 20.04
CA SER A 434 -2.30 49.24 20.07
C SER A 434 -2.41 47.96 20.91
N PRO A 435 -3.54 47.71 21.60
CA PRO A 435 -3.73 46.50 22.40
C PRO A 435 -3.96 45.29 21.47
N ALA A 436 -3.05 44.33 21.49
CA ALA A 436 -3.20 43.08 20.74
C ALA A 436 -4.11 42.06 21.45
N MET A 437 -4.77 41.20 20.68
CA MET A 437 -5.59 40.10 21.17
C MET A 437 -4.76 39.11 22.00
N THR A 438 -5.30 38.74 23.16
CA THR A 438 -4.71 37.72 24.04
C THR A 438 -4.42 36.43 23.29
N GLY A 439 -3.16 36.01 23.28
CA GLY A 439 -2.68 34.81 22.58
C GLY A 439 -2.17 35.04 21.16
N TYR A 440 -2.10 36.29 20.69
CA TYR A 440 -1.52 36.68 19.40
C TYR A 440 -0.22 37.44 19.63
N ALA A 441 0.74 37.29 18.71
CA ALA A 441 1.92 38.14 18.64
C ALA A 441 1.54 39.45 17.93
N ALA A 442 1.75 40.59 18.59
CA ALA A 442 1.60 41.90 17.96
C ALA A 442 2.64 42.06 16.83
N VAL A 443 2.19 42.56 15.68
CA VAL A 443 3.01 42.83 14.50
C VAL A 443 2.75 44.26 14.05
N THR A 444 3.81 45.06 14.00
CA THR A 444 3.75 46.47 13.57
C THR A 444 4.49 46.66 12.26
N ARG A 445 4.30 47.81 11.58
CA ARG A 445 5.13 48.16 10.40
C ARG A 445 6.62 48.38 10.69
N ALA A 446 7.06 48.29 11.95
CA ALA A 446 8.48 48.24 12.29
C ALA A 446 9.06 46.80 12.26
N ASP A 447 8.20 45.77 12.29
CA ASP A 447 8.61 44.37 12.36
C ASP A 447 8.92 43.81 10.97
N LEU A 448 10.07 44.22 10.43
CA LEU A 448 10.67 43.58 9.28
C LEU A 448 11.10 42.14 9.61
N TYR A 449 10.93 41.25 8.62
CA TYR A 449 11.32 39.86 8.71
C TYR A 449 12.82 39.71 8.92
N SER A 450 13.19 38.87 9.89
CA SER A 450 14.55 38.38 10.08
C SER A 450 14.49 36.97 10.65
N THR A 451 15.50 36.15 10.36
CA THR A 451 15.63 34.79 10.91
C THR A 451 15.76 34.78 12.44
N ALA A 452 16.20 35.88 13.05
CA ALA A 452 16.27 36.02 14.51
C ALA A 452 14.88 36.25 15.16
N ARG A 453 13.97 36.96 14.48
CA ARG A 453 12.58 37.16 14.92
C ARG A 453 11.68 35.98 14.50
N GLY A 454 12.00 35.36 13.36
CA GLY A 454 11.24 34.27 12.76
C GLY A 454 9.86 34.67 12.26
N PHE A 455 9.58 35.96 12.10
CA PHE A 455 8.41 36.50 11.38
C PHE A 455 8.63 37.98 11.05
N GLY A 456 7.78 38.55 10.18
CA GLY A 456 7.75 39.98 9.87
C GLY A 456 7.43 40.29 8.41
N PHE A 457 7.42 41.57 8.05
CA PHE A 457 7.23 42.02 6.67
C PHE A 457 8.53 41.98 5.87
N VAL A 458 8.47 41.62 4.59
CA VAL A 458 9.64 41.69 3.68
C VAL A 458 10.03 43.13 3.39
N SER A 459 9.03 44.01 3.27
CA SER A 459 9.16 45.45 3.09
C SER A 459 7.89 46.13 3.58
N THR A 460 8.02 47.34 4.12
CA THR A 460 6.88 48.15 4.59
C THR A 460 6.68 49.44 3.78
N THR A 461 7.38 49.56 2.65
CA THR A 461 7.22 50.67 1.69
C THR A 461 5.78 50.77 1.20
N GLY A 462 5.16 51.94 1.39
CA GLY A 462 3.77 52.20 0.99
C GLY A 462 2.70 51.67 1.98
N MET A 463 3.08 50.87 2.98
CA MET A 463 2.14 50.37 3.98
C MET A 463 1.75 51.44 5.00
N ILE A 464 0.48 51.40 5.40
CA ILE A 464 -0.07 52.16 6.53
C ILE A 464 -0.55 51.21 7.62
N ASP A 465 -0.68 51.72 8.84
CA ASP A 465 -1.39 51.08 9.95
C ASP A 465 -2.43 52.04 10.52
N ARG A 466 -3.47 51.48 11.15
CA ARG A 466 -4.51 52.24 11.88
C ARG A 466 -5.03 51.41 13.04
N ASP A 467 -5.46 52.10 14.07
CA ASP A 467 -6.32 51.62 15.13
C ASP A 467 -7.59 52.48 15.15
N ARG A 468 -8.76 51.87 15.34
CA ARG A 468 -10.07 52.53 15.39
C ARG A 468 -10.62 52.74 16.80
N GLY A 469 -9.88 52.37 17.85
CA GLY A 469 -10.19 52.74 19.23
C GLY A 469 -11.17 51.78 19.92
N GLU A 470 -12.27 52.34 20.46
CA GLU A 470 -13.24 51.76 21.42
C GLU A 470 -13.93 50.42 21.05
N ALA A 471 -13.50 49.71 20.01
CA ALA A 471 -14.02 48.39 19.67
C ALA A 471 -13.64 47.34 20.74
N THR A 472 -14.59 46.46 21.05
CA THR A 472 -14.48 45.41 22.08
C THR A 472 -13.66 44.19 21.66
N ASP A 473 -13.21 44.15 20.40
CA ASP A 473 -12.40 43.06 19.83
C ASP A 473 -11.05 43.61 19.35
N PRO A 474 -9.95 43.33 20.10
CA PRO A 474 -8.59 43.69 19.71
C PRO A 474 -8.18 43.21 18.31
N LEU A 475 -8.63 42.06 17.82
CA LEU A 475 -8.18 41.53 16.52
C LEU A 475 -8.86 42.21 15.31
N ARG A 476 -9.84 43.09 15.56
CA ARG A 476 -10.69 43.70 14.53
C ARG A 476 -10.65 45.23 14.51
N ARG A 477 -10.04 45.85 15.52
CA ARG A 477 -9.99 47.31 15.71
C ARG A 477 -8.88 47.97 14.91
N ASP A 478 -7.79 47.25 14.69
CA ASP A 478 -6.58 47.70 14.03
C ASP A 478 -6.21 46.79 12.85
N PHE A 479 -5.31 47.30 12.02
CA PHE A 479 -4.83 46.64 10.81
C PHE A 479 -3.55 47.26 10.30
N VAL A 480 -2.83 46.50 9.48
CA VAL A 480 -1.99 47.05 8.39
C VAL A 480 -2.75 47.04 7.07
N ALA A 481 -2.42 47.97 6.17
CA ALA A 481 -3.03 48.05 4.84
C ALA A 481 -2.04 48.62 3.80
N CYS A 482 -2.33 48.42 2.51
CA CYS A 482 -1.69 49.16 1.44
C CYS A 482 -2.67 49.45 0.29
N PHE A 483 -2.91 50.73 0.02
CA PHE A 483 -3.83 51.16 -1.02
C PHE A 483 -3.20 51.04 -2.41
N GLY A 484 -3.70 50.12 -3.22
CA GLY A 484 -3.23 49.91 -4.60
C GLY A 484 -1.84 49.30 -4.72
N CYS A 485 -1.27 48.73 -3.64
CA CYS A 485 0.04 48.06 -3.67
C CYS A 485 -0.03 46.59 -3.21
N THR A 486 1.14 45.94 -3.19
CA THR A 486 1.32 44.57 -2.71
C THR A 486 2.39 44.56 -1.63
N TYR A 487 2.17 43.80 -0.55
CA TYR A 487 3.18 43.53 0.48
C TYR A 487 3.17 42.05 0.88
N GLU A 488 4.22 41.63 1.57
CA GLU A 488 4.45 40.23 1.94
C GLU A 488 4.80 40.14 3.43
N PHE A 489 4.08 39.27 4.14
CA PHE A 489 4.37 38.87 5.50
C PHE A 489 4.90 37.43 5.50
N ARG A 490 5.95 37.20 6.29
CA ARG A 490 6.61 35.90 6.43
C ARG A 490 6.55 35.43 7.87
N ALA A 491 6.39 34.12 8.08
CA ALA A 491 6.49 33.50 9.40
C ALA A 491 7.17 32.14 9.32
N ASP A 492 8.23 31.96 10.11
CA ASP A 492 8.91 30.67 10.23
C ASP A 492 7.96 29.68 10.90
N VAL A 493 7.72 28.56 10.21
CA VAL A 493 6.89 27.43 10.66
C VAL A 493 7.50 26.13 10.12
N PRO A 494 7.54 25.03 10.91
CA PRO A 494 8.11 23.77 10.43
C PRO A 494 7.46 23.25 9.14
N ASN A 495 8.22 22.52 8.33
CA ASN A 495 7.68 21.85 7.15
C ASN A 495 6.49 20.95 7.52
N GLY A 496 5.38 21.13 6.83
CA GLY A 496 4.11 20.55 7.23
C GLY A 496 2.94 21.11 6.44
N THR A 497 1.74 20.82 6.94
CA THR A 497 0.51 21.29 6.31
C THR A 497 -0.33 22.00 7.34
N TYR A 498 -0.97 23.09 6.91
CA TYR A 498 -1.57 24.07 7.79
C TYR A 498 -2.97 24.46 7.31
N THR A 499 -3.80 24.83 8.28
CA THR A 499 -4.96 25.69 8.07
C THR A 499 -4.51 27.11 8.39
N VAL A 500 -4.62 27.99 7.41
CA VAL A 500 -4.27 29.41 7.53
C VAL A 500 -5.55 30.25 7.49
N ARG A 501 -5.77 31.10 8.50
CA ARG A 501 -6.93 31.99 8.59
C ARG A 501 -6.46 33.45 8.60
N THR A 502 -6.99 34.28 7.70
CA THR A 502 -6.73 35.72 7.67
C THR A 502 -8.00 36.53 7.95
N VAL A 503 -7.85 37.68 8.62
CA VAL A 503 -8.95 38.60 8.98
C VAL A 503 -8.71 39.95 8.27
N HIS A 504 -9.77 40.51 7.66
CA HIS A 504 -9.69 41.73 6.84
C HIS A 504 -10.90 42.65 7.08
N GLY A 505 -10.68 43.93 7.42
CA GLY A 505 -11.74 44.93 7.54
C GLY A 505 -11.28 46.26 8.14
N ASP A 506 -12.18 47.25 8.13
CA ASP A 506 -12.01 48.56 8.74
C ASP A 506 -13.37 49.05 9.29
N ALA A 507 -13.42 49.51 10.55
CA ALA A 507 -14.64 50.06 11.14
C ALA A 507 -15.12 51.37 10.47
N LEU A 508 -14.22 52.11 9.81
CA LEU A 508 -14.49 53.40 9.15
C LEU A 508 -14.36 53.34 7.61
N GLY A 509 -14.28 52.14 7.05
CA GLY A 509 -13.96 51.93 5.64
C GLY A 509 -14.41 50.57 5.14
N SER A 510 -14.07 50.25 3.89
CA SER A 510 -14.30 48.92 3.31
C SER A 510 -12.98 48.27 2.93
N ALA A 511 -12.87 46.96 3.11
CA ALA A 511 -11.68 46.22 2.71
C ALA A 511 -11.91 45.48 1.39
N ARG A 512 -10.91 45.57 0.51
CA ARG A 512 -10.72 44.72 -0.67
C ARG A 512 -9.27 44.29 -0.71
N THR A 513 -9.05 43.00 -0.42
CA THR A 513 -7.75 42.35 -0.31
C THR A 513 -7.75 41.10 -1.18
N SER A 514 -6.68 40.85 -1.93
CA SER A 514 -6.40 39.56 -2.57
C SER A 514 -5.32 38.85 -1.75
N VAL A 515 -5.49 37.54 -1.52
CA VAL A 515 -4.62 36.75 -0.64
C VAL A 515 -3.95 35.64 -1.43
N ARG A 516 -2.62 35.60 -1.42
CA ARG A 516 -1.80 34.53 -1.98
C ARG A 516 -0.95 33.91 -0.87
N ILE A 517 -0.90 32.59 -0.81
CA ILE A 517 -0.23 31.83 0.27
C ILE A 517 0.58 30.71 -0.38
N GLU A 518 1.89 30.62 -0.05
CA GLU A 518 2.85 29.69 -0.68
C GLU A 518 2.86 29.84 -2.21
N GLY A 519 2.88 31.08 -2.71
CA GLY A 519 2.79 31.40 -4.14
C GLY A 519 1.43 31.13 -4.81
N VAL A 520 0.53 30.36 -4.19
CA VAL A 520 -0.79 30.00 -4.72
C VAL A 520 -1.82 31.09 -4.40
N ASP A 521 -2.47 31.63 -5.44
CA ASP A 521 -3.58 32.57 -5.28
C ASP A 521 -4.79 31.88 -4.62
N ARG A 522 -5.30 32.46 -3.54
CA ARG A 522 -6.45 31.96 -2.78
C ARG A 522 -7.70 32.82 -3.00
N GLY A 523 -7.63 33.81 -3.89
CA GLY A 523 -8.70 34.72 -4.25
C GLY A 523 -8.93 35.84 -3.24
N ALA A 524 -9.93 36.66 -3.52
CA ALA A 524 -10.23 37.85 -2.73
C ALA A 524 -10.81 37.56 -1.34
N ALA A 525 -10.69 38.55 -0.46
CA ALA A 525 -11.45 38.80 0.75
C ALA A 525 -11.96 40.25 0.67
N ALA A 526 -13.27 40.44 0.75
CA ALA A 526 -13.90 41.75 0.68
C ALA A 526 -14.84 41.94 1.87
N ALA A 527 -14.63 43.01 2.63
CA ALA A 527 -15.52 43.44 3.71
C ALA A 527 -16.27 44.71 3.29
N ALA A 528 -17.53 44.81 3.68
CA ALA A 528 -18.35 45.99 3.47
C ALA A 528 -17.89 47.13 4.39
N HIS A 529 -18.52 48.31 4.24
CA HIS A 529 -18.21 49.44 5.11
C HIS A 529 -18.49 49.09 6.57
N GLY A 530 -17.48 49.20 7.45
CA GLY A 530 -17.64 48.97 8.88
C GLY A 530 -17.73 47.50 9.29
N THR A 531 -17.33 46.55 8.43
CA THR A 531 -17.34 45.12 8.75
C THR A 531 -15.97 44.47 8.59
N THR A 532 -15.83 43.26 9.13
CA THR A 532 -14.66 42.38 8.91
C THR A 532 -15.11 41.09 8.24
N VAL A 533 -14.22 40.51 7.43
CA VAL A 533 -14.39 39.19 6.82
C VAL A 533 -13.20 38.31 7.19
N GLU A 534 -13.46 37.01 7.39
CA GLU A 534 -12.43 36.00 7.59
C GLU A 534 -12.26 35.15 6.35
N LYS A 535 -11.03 34.71 6.06
CA LYS A 535 -10.70 33.81 4.96
C LYS A 535 -9.85 32.66 5.48
N THR A 536 -10.44 31.46 5.50
CA THR A 536 -9.76 30.24 5.93
C THR A 536 -9.33 29.42 4.72
N VAL A 537 -8.06 29.02 4.68
CA VAL A 537 -7.45 28.19 3.63
C VAL A 537 -6.86 26.95 4.30
N THR A 538 -7.46 25.79 4.05
CA THR A 538 -6.95 24.50 4.52
C THR A 538 -5.95 23.91 3.52
N GLY A 539 -5.10 22.98 3.97
CA GLY A 539 -4.17 22.27 3.09
C GLY A 539 -3.01 23.12 2.56
N VAL A 540 -2.61 24.19 3.27
CA VAL A 540 -1.42 24.99 2.91
C VAL A 540 -0.18 24.17 3.25
N VAL A 541 0.63 23.83 2.25
CA VAL A 541 1.86 23.03 2.42
C VAL A 541 3.08 23.94 2.48
N VAL A 542 3.78 23.96 3.60
CA VAL A 542 5.07 24.65 3.77
C VAL A 542 6.20 23.64 3.61
N SER A 543 7.21 24.00 2.80
CA SER A 543 8.29 23.09 2.39
C SER A 543 9.72 23.64 2.55
N ASP A 544 9.90 24.94 2.80
CA ASP A 544 11.21 25.58 3.01
C ASP A 544 11.43 26.09 4.46
N GLY A 545 10.53 25.74 5.38
CA GLY A 545 10.53 26.17 6.78
C GLY A 545 9.86 27.52 7.05
N ARG A 546 9.20 28.11 6.04
CA ARG A 546 8.60 29.44 6.13
C ARG A 546 7.23 29.48 5.45
N LEU A 547 6.29 30.21 6.05
CA LEU A 547 5.03 30.56 5.41
C LEU A 547 5.16 31.96 4.78
N ASP A 548 4.90 32.05 3.48
CA ASP A 548 4.86 33.31 2.72
C ASP A 548 3.41 33.70 2.41
N VAL A 549 2.95 34.84 2.96
CA VAL A 549 1.61 35.39 2.77
C VAL A 549 1.72 36.74 2.06
N VAL A 550 1.22 36.81 0.82
CA VAL A 550 1.23 38.01 -0.03
C VAL A 550 -0.16 38.61 -0.10
N LEU A 551 -0.27 39.90 0.25
CA LEU A 551 -1.51 40.67 0.30
C LEU A 551 -1.47 41.78 -0.76
N SER A 552 -2.54 41.93 -1.53
CA SER A 552 -2.66 42.97 -2.55
C SER A 552 -4.10 43.45 -2.72
N GLY A 553 -4.36 44.29 -3.72
CA GLY A 553 -5.70 44.76 -4.08
C GLY A 553 -5.88 46.27 -3.88
N ALA A 554 -7.14 46.73 -3.93
CA ALA A 554 -7.43 48.16 -3.82
C ALA A 554 -7.08 48.75 -2.45
N THR A 555 -7.08 47.92 -1.39
CA THR A 555 -6.81 48.38 -0.01
C THR A 555 -5.87 47.46 0.78
N ALA A 556 -5.82 46.16 0.44
CA ALA A 556 -4.93 45.17 1.05
C ALA A 556 -4.90 45.18 2.60
N HIS A 557 -6.05 45.34 3.26
CA HIS A 557 -6.15 45.24 4.73
C HIS A 557 -5.79 43.84 5.23
N LEU A 558 -5.10 43.78 6.37
CA LEU A 558 -4.90 42.58 7.19
C LEU A 558 -4.93 43.00 8.67
N ASN A 559 -5.88 42.44 9.42
CA ASN A 559 -6.03 42.64 10.87
C ASN A 559 -5.40 41.48 11.65
N GLY A 560 -5.58 40.23 11.17
CA GLY A 560 -5.13 39.04 11.87
C GLY A 560 -4.71 37.90 10.94
N LEU A 561 -3.78 37.06 11.40
CA LEU A 561 -3.33 35.83 10.74
C LEU A 561 -3.19 34.71 11.77
N GLU A 562 -3.74 33.54 11.48
CA GLU A 562 -3.51 32.30 12.21
C GLU A 562 -2.92 31.24 11.29
N VAL A 563 -2.00 30.45 11.84
CA VAL A 563 -1.34 29.31 11.16
C VAL A 563 -1.40 28.12 12.11
N VAL A 564 -2.35 27.24 11.88
CA VAL A 564 -2.64 26.06 12.72
C VAL A 564 -2.21 24.81 11.96
N PRO A 565 -1.37 23.91 12.51
CA PRO A 565 -1.06 22.67 11.83
C PRO A 565 -2.33 21.84 11.55
N ALA A 566 -2.39 21.24 10.38
CA ALA A 566 -3.26 20.09 10.15
C ALA A 566 -2.72 18.93 10.98
N GLY A 567 -3.54 18.45 11.93
CA GLY A 567 -3.21 17.35 12.84
C GLY A 567 -3.17 15.97 12.16
#